data_AF-A0A292RA19-F1
#
_entry.id   AF-A0A292RA19-F1
#
_cell.length_a   1.000
_cell.length_b   1.000
_cell.length_c   1.000
_cell.angle_alpha   90.00
_cell.angle_beta   90.00
_cell.angle_gamma   90.00
#
_symmetry.space_group_name_H-M   'P 1'
#
loop_
_entity.id
_entity.type
_entity.pdbx_description
1 polymer ?
#
loop_
_entity_poly.entity_id
_entity_poly.type
_entity_poly.pdbx_seq_one_letter_code
_entity_poly.pdbx_strand_id
1 'polypeptide(L)'
;MKEFDYKEFANVLRFQVRGLVPEQFKDKEQALQSLIFEEAKYFGQKFSKFDLIDSLRCSTIIQVIGEWSFHKYIDCCIGGVPEELKSSIVHNVNEDIFNSLIKISELQGSESQDIPIKGSILANIETLVKKSYKTQLENLRNEDKISDICYKKTIKSNNFKDLEKNQDKFFDDVHSVPVSIWDIIKAEPFVSLAYIVTLPITFFAFIVATYNREILFAIFILIIFCILLWRFLTRTVGILFKTAK
;
A
#
# COMPACT_ATOMS: atom_id res chain seq x y z
N MET A 1 9.37 17.00 6.61
CA MET A 1 8.19 16.11 6.53
C MET A 1 6.92 16.64 5.84
N LYS A 2 6.81 17.93 5.47
CA LYS A 2 5.54 18.53 4.99
C LYS A 2 4.98 18.01 3.65
N GLU A 3 5.59 17.03 2.97
CA GLU A 3 5.24 16.69 1.58
C GLU A 3 4.93 15.22 1.27
N PHE A 4 5.10 14.29 2.22
CA PHE A 4 4.76 12.88 1.97
C PHE A 4 3.31 12.58 2.38
N ASP A 5 2.43 12.41 1.40
CA ASP A 5 1.05 11.99 1.64
C ASP A 5 0.97 10.46 1.78
N TYR A 6 1.28 9.98 2.98
CA TYR A 6 1.26 8.55 3.29
C TYR A 6 -0.13 7.91 3.13
N LYS A 7 -1.22 8.68 3.22
CA LYS A 7 -2.58 8.14 3.07
C LYS A 7 -2.86 7.84 1.61
N GLU A 8 -2.50 8.76 0.71
CA GLU A 8 -2.63 8.52 -0.72
C GLU A 8 -1.64 7.44 -1.17
N PHE A 9 -0.41 7.41 -0.65
CA PHE A 9 0.54 6.33 -0.94
C PHE A 9 0.00 4.95 -0.51
N ALA A 10 -0.55 4.83 0.70
CA ALA A 10 -1.18 3.60 1.16
C ALA A 10 -2.36 3.17 0.26
N ASN A 11 -3.14 4.14 -0.22
CA ASN A 11 -4.25 3.90 -1.14
C ASN A 11 -3.76 3.33 -2.49
N VAL A 12 -2.64 3.81 -3.01
CA VAL A 12 -2.02 3.29 -4.23
C VAL A 12 -1.47 1.88 -4.00
N LEU A 13 -0.70 1.70 -2.92
CA LEU A 13 -0.01 0.45 -2.60
C LEU A 13 -0.96 -0.74 -2.50
N ARG A 14 -2.13 -0.57 -1.85
CA ARG A 14 -3.14 -1.64 -1.76
C ARG A 14 -3.66 -2.12 -3.11
N PHE A 15 -3.54 -1.34 -4.18
CA PHE A 15 -4.00 -1.73 -5.51
C PHE A 15 -2.93 -2.39 -6.37
N GLN A 16 -1.66 -2.22 -6.02
CA GLN A 16 -0.58 -2.83 -6.77
C GLN A 16 -0.56 -4.36 -6.61
N VAL A 17 -1.20 -4.90 -5.57
CA VAL A 17 -1.31 -6.36 -5.37
C VAL A 17 -2.39 -7.03 -6.22
N ARG A 18 -3.18 -6.25 -6.98
CA ARG A 18 -4.21 -6.81 -7.87
C ARG A 18 -3.60 -7.71 -8.92
N GLY A 19 -4.23 -8.87 -9.14
CA GLY A 19 -3.75 -9.85 -10.10
C GLY A 19 -2.48 -10.61 -9.68
N LEU A 20 -1.88 -10.25 -8.54
CA LEU A 20 -0.74 -10.98 -7.96
C LEU A 20 -1.19 -12.03 -6.94
N VAL A 21 -2.42 -11.92 -6.42
CA VAL A 21 -3.00 -12.91 -5.50
C VAL A 21 -3.21 -14.24 -6.23
N PRO A 22 -2.68 -15.37 -5.73
CA PRO A 22 -2.91 -16.68 -6.33
C PRO A 22 -4.40 -17.01 -6.44
N GLU A 23 -4.82 -17.65 -7.53
CA GLU A 23 -6.24 -17.89 -7.82
C GLU A 23 -6.99 -18.61 -6.68
N GLN A 24 -6.31 -19.52 -5.98
CA GLN A 24 -6.84 -20.24 -4.82
C GLN A 24 -7.11 -19.39 -3.58
N PHE A 25 -6.65 -18.13 -3.55
CA PHE A 25 -6.85 -17.17 -2.46
C PHE A 25 -7.51 -15.87 -2.92
N LYS A 26 -8.15 -15.89 -4.10
CA LYS A 26 -8.78 -14.70 -4.69
C LYS A 26 -9.94 -14.16 -3.84
N ASP A 27 -10.63 -15.02 -3.09
CA ASP A 27 -11.62 -14.64 -2.09
C ASP A 27 -11.02 -13.83 -0.94
N LYS A 28 -9.70 -13.90 -0.72
CA LYS A 28 -8.96 -13.16 0.31
C LYS A 28 -8.38 -11.84 -0.19
N GLU A 29 -8.52 -11.52 -1.48
CA GLU A 29 -7.93 -10.31 -2.07
C GLU A 29 -8.37 -9.04 -1.35
N GLN A 30 -9.67 -8.88 -1.05
CA GLN A 30 -10.16 -7.68 -0.35
C GLN A 30 -9.57 -7.53 1.05
N ALA A 31 -9.52 -8.62 1.83
CA ALA A 31 -8.95 -8.60 3.17
C ALA A 31 -7.45 -8.25 3.14
N LEU A 32 -6.73 -8.76 2.13
CA LEU A 32 -5.33 -8.43 1.91
C LEU A 32 -5.12 -6.96 1.52
N GLN A 33 -5.95 -6.41 0.63
CA GLN A 33 -5.90 -4.99 0.25
C GLN A 33 -6.17 -4.09 1.46
N SER A 34 -7.14 -4.45 2.30
CA SER A 34 -7.42 -3.74 3.55
C SER A 34 -6.25 -3.79 4.53
N LEU A 35 -5.62 -4.96 4.68
CA LEU A 35 -4.44 -5.12 5.54
C LEU A 35 -3.29 -4.23 5.09
N ILE A 36 -2.92 -4.29 3.80
CA ILE A 36 -1.83 -3.48 3.24
C ILE A 36 -2.11 -1.99 3.42
N PHE A 37 -3.35 -1.56 3.19
CA PHE A 37 -3.75 -0.17 3.37
C PHE A 37 -3.58 0.30 4.82
N GLU A 38 -4.10 -0.46 5.79
CA GLU A 38 -4.02 -0.06 7.20
C GLU A 38 -2.59 -0.12 7.73
N GLU A 39 -1.80 -1.11 7.33
CA GLU A 39 -0.38 -1.20 7.70
C GLU A 39 0.42 -0.02 7.11
N ALA A 40 0.29 0.23 5.81
CA ALA A 40 0.98 1.33 5.14
C ALA A 40 0.62 2.70 5.75
N LYS A 41 -0.66 2.89 6.09
CA LYS A 41 -1.15 4.10 6.76
C LYS A 41 -0.64 4.21 8.20
N TYR A 42 -0.62 3.11 8.95
CA TYR A 42 -0.15 3.07 10.33
C TYR A 42 1.34 3.44 10.42
N PHE A 43 2.19 2.80 9.62
CA PHE A 43 3.63 3.10 9.58
C PHE A 43 3.91 4.45 8.93
N GLY A 44 3.13 4.82 7.91
CA GLY A 44 3.13 6.15 7.31
C GLY A 44 2.93 7.27 8.34
N GLN A 45 1.97 7.09 9.24
CA GLN A 45 1.73 8.05 10.32
C GLN A 45 2.89 8.09 11.32
N LYS A 46 3.56 6.97 11.61
CA LYS A 46 4.71 6.93 12.52
C LYS A 46 5.87 7.80 12.05
N PHE A 47 6.04 7.98 10.74
CA PHE A 47 7.07 8.86 10.20
C PHE A 47 6.96 10.29 10.71
N SER A 48 5.76 10.76 11.09
CA SER A 48 5.52 12.10 11.66
C SER A 48 6.41 12.46 12.86
N LYS A 49 7.08 11.47 13.46
CA LYS A 49 7.98 11.60 14.62
C LYS A 49 9.47 11.66 14.25
N PHE A 50 9.81 11.50 12.97
CA PHE A 50 11.20 11.39 12.47
C PHE A 50 11.55 12.52 11.50
N ASP A 51 12.13 13.60 12.01
CA ASP A 51 12.42 14.81 11.22
C ASP A 51 13.54 14.64 10.17
N LEU A 52 14.39 13.63 10.34
CA LEU A 52 15.57 13.36 9.50
C LEU A 52 15.28 12.43 8.31
N ILE A 53 14.04 11.94 8.18
CA ILE A 53 13.64 11.02 7.11
C ILE A 53 12.87 11.82 6.04
N ASP A 54 13.40 11.80 4.82
CA ASP A 54 12.77 12.45 3.66
C ASP A 54 11.60 11.62 3.09
N SER A 55 10.88 12.21 2.12
CA SER A 55 9.71 11.58 1.51
C SER A 55 10.05 10.30 0.74
N LEU A 56 11.23 10.23 0.11
CA LEU A 56 11.64 9.08 -0.69
C LEU A 56 11.85 7.88 0.23
N ARG A 57 12.64 8.04 1.29
CA ARG A 57 12.88 7.02 2.31
C ARG A 57 11.59 6.55 2.97
N CYS A 58 10.69 7.48 3.31
CA CYS A 58 9.36 7.13 3.82
C CYS A 58 8.63 6.19 2.86
N SER A 59 8.55 6.56 1.58
CA SER A 59 7.86 5.77 0.56
C SER A 59 8.50 4.39 0.38
N THR A 60 9.84 4.31 0.34
CA THR A 60 10.57 3.05 0.19
C THR A 60 10.34 2.10 1.37
N ILE A 61 10.35 2.61 2.61
CA ILE A 61 10.10 1.77 3.79
C ILE A 61 8.66 1.26 3.80
N ILE A 62 7.69 2.11 3.47
CA ILE A 62 6.27 1.70 3.41
C ILE A 62 6.02 0.69 2.30
N GLN A 63 6.69 0.86 1.16
CA GLN A 63 6.67 -0.10 0.06
C GLN A 63 7.12 -1.49 0.54
N VAL A 64 8.29 -1.56 1.18
CA VAL A 64 8.82 -2.82 1.76
C VAL A 64 7.83 -3.44 2.75
N ILE A 65 7.24 -2.63 3.63
CA ILE A 65 6.21 -3.10 4.58
C ILE A 65 4.99 -3.70 3.84
N GLY A 66 4.50 -3.04 2.79
CA GLY A 66 3.37 -3.54 2.01
C GLY A 66 3.66 -4.89 1.32
N GLU A 67 4.85 -5.03 0.75
CA GLU A 67 5.27 -6.27 0.09
C GLU A 67 5.43 -7.43 1.07
N TRP A 68 6.08 -7.18 2.21
CA TRP A 68 6.19 -8.20 3.26
C TRP A 68 4.82 -8.55 3.84
N SER A 69 3.91 -7.58 3.97
CA SER A 69 2.52 -7.83 4.35
C SER A 69 1.83 -8.78 3.39
N PHE A 70 1.99 -8.56 2.08
CA PHE A 70 1.48 -9.46 1.04
C PHE A 70 1.99 -10.89 1.24
N HIS A 71 3.31 -11.07 1.26
CA HIS A 71 3.88 -12.41 1.34
C HIS A 71 3.51 -13.13 2.63
N LYS A 72 3.57 -12.44 3.78
CA LYS A 72 3.29 -13.06 5.08
C LYS A 72 1.82 -13.36 5.29
N TYR A 73 0.92 -12.54 4.74
CA TYR A 73 -0.51 -12.85 4.76
C TYR A 73 -0.85 -14.07 3.88
N ILE A 74 -0.24 -14.19 2.70
CA ILE A 74 -0.40 -15.37 1.83
C ILE A 74 0.15 -16.63 2.51
N ASP A 75 1.31 -16.54 3.18
CA ASP A 75 1.83 -17.65 3.98
C ASP A 75 0.86 -18.09 5.08
N CYS A 76 0.26 -17.14 5.79
CA CYS A 76 -0.79 -17.42 6.77
C CYS A 76 -2.00 -18.14 6.14
N CYS A 77 -2.41 -17.75 4.93
CA CYS A 77 -3.50 -18.40 4.20
C CYS A 77 -3.14 -19.83 3.80
N ILE A 78 -1.92 -20.06 3.29
CA ILE A 78 -1.42 -21.41 2.95
C ILE A 78 -1.40 -22.28 4.21
N GLY A 79 -0.90 -21.73 5.32
CA GLY A 79 -0.80 -22.38 6.61
C GLY A 79 -2.14 -22.77 7.24
N GLY A 80 -3.22 -22.07 6.89
CA GLY A 80 -4.52 -22.21 7.53
C GLY A 80 -4.59 -21.50 8.89
N VAL A 81 -3.84 -20.40 9.03
CA VAL A 81 -3.89 -19.56 10.24
C VAL A 81 -5.29 -18.92 10.35
N PRO A 82 -5.92 -18.91 11.54
CA PRO A 82 -7.20 -18.25 11.77
C PRO A 82 -7.17 -16.77 11.35
N GLU A 83 -8.26 -16.30 10.74
CA GLU A 83 -8.34 -14.97 10.10
C GLU A 83 -8.05 -13.84 11.10
N GLU A 84 -8.56 -13.98 12.32
CA GLU A 84 -8.40 -13.05 13.43
C GLU A 84 -6.95 -12.90 13.92
N LEU A 85 -6.07 -13.85 13.61
CA LEU A 85 -4.66 -13.81 14.01
C LEU A 85 -3.74 -13.26 12.92
N LYS A 86 -4.15 -13.32 11.64
CA LYS A 86 -3.25 -13.02 10.51
C LYS A 86 -2.74 -11.58 10.55
N SER A 87 -3.63 -10.61 10.76
CA SER A 87 -3.25 -9.19 10.80
C SER A 87 -2.28 -8.91 11.94
N SER A 88 -2.49 -9.52 13.12
CA SER A 88 -1.57 -9.34 14.25
C SER A 88 -0.19 -9.93 13.98
N ILE A 89 -0.11 -11.10 13.34
CA ILE A 89 1.17 -11.70 12.97
C ILE A 89 1.92 -10.80 11.97
N VAL A 90 1.22 -10.34 10.93
CA VAL A 90 1.80 -9.46 9.90
C VAL A 90 2.27 -8.14 10.51
N HIS A 91 1.44 -7.53 11.36
CA HIS A 91 1.79 -6.29 12.06
C HIS A 91 3.07 -6.40 12.88
N ASN A 92 3.21 -7.48 13.66
CA ASN A 92 4.41 -7.69 14.48
C ASN A 92 5.68 -7.86 13.65
N VAL A 93 5.59 -8.51 12.48
CA VAL A 93 6.72 -8.58 11.55
C VAL A 93 7.04 -7.21 10.97
N ASN A 94 6.01 -6.44 10.58
CA ASN A 94 6.19 -5.11 10.02
C ASN A 94 6.78 -4.12 11.03
N GLU A 95 6.45 -4.24 12.32
CA GLU A 95 7.10 -3.47 13.39
C GLU A 95 8.61 -3.71 13.42
N ASP A 96 9.05 -4.97 13.33
CA ASP A 96 10.47 -5.31 13.33
C ASP A 96 11.17 -4.74 12.08
N ILE A 97 10.55 -4.89 10.90
CA ILE A 97 11.05 -4.31 9.64
C ILE A 97 11.20 -2.79 9.79
N PHE A 98 10.15 -2.11 10.24
CA PHE A 98 10.12 -0.65 10.40
C PHE A 98 11.24 -0.19 11.33
N ASN A 99 11.33 -0.78 12.53
CA ASN A 99 12.35 -0.40 13.52
C ASN A 99 13.77 -0.61 12.98
N SER A 100 14.01 -1.70 12.25
CA SER A 100 15.31 -1.97 11.61
C SER A 100 15.64 -0.93 10.54
N LEU A 101 14.69 -0.62 9.65
CA LEU A 101 14.89 0.32 8.55
C LEU A 101 15.06 1.77 9.03
N ILE A 102 14.30 2.19 10.03
CA ILE A 102 14.48 3.48 10.69
C ILE A 102 15.89 3.61 11.23
N LYS A 103 16.36 2.61 11.99
CA LYS A 103 17.71 2.62 12.57
C LYS A 103 18.80 2.72 11.50
N ILE A 104 18.65 1.99 10.38
CA ILE A 104 19.57 2.09 9.24
C ILE A 104 19.52 3.50 8.64
N SER A 105 18.33 4.05 8.45
CA SER A 105 18.12 5.39 7.88
C SER A 105 18.76 6.47 8.73
N GLU A 106 18.65 6.37 10.06
CA GLU A 106 19.27 7.30 11.01
C GLU A 106 20.81 7.21 10.97
N LEU A 107 21.37 6.00 10.88
CA LEU A 107 22.82 5.79 10.79
C LEU A 107 23.44 6.30 9.49
N GLN A 108 22.68 6.30 8.39
CA GLN A 108 23.13 6.78 7.08
C GLN A 108 23.07 8.32 6.93
N GLY A 109 22.50 9.03 7.91
CA GLY A 109 22.39 10.49 7.93
C GLY A 109 21.57 11.06 6.77
N SER A 110 21.55 12.39 6.61
CA SER A 110 20.85 13.09 5.52
C SER A 110 21.63 13.15 4.20
N GLU A 111 22.87 12.63 4.16
CA GLU A 111 23.78 12.79 3.01
C GLU A 111 23.65 11.69 1.94
N SER A 112 23.01 10.57 2.28
CA SER A 112 22.76 9.45 1.37
C SER A 112 21.41 9.61 0.67
N GLN A 113 21.41 10.14 -0.56
CA GLN A 113 20.15 10.45 -1.27
C GLN A 113 19.29 9.22 -1.61
N ASP A 114 19.83 8.01 -1.47
CA ASP A 114 19.09 6.76 -1.62
C ASP A 114 19.37 5.83 -0.43
N ILE A 115 18.32 5.17 0.08
CA ILE A 115 18.48 3.87 0.74
C ILE A 115 18.28 2.84 -0.37
N PRO A 116 19.34 2.38 -1.06
CA PRO A 116 19.18 1.21 -1.90
C PRO A 116 18.91 0.04 -0.94
N ILE A 117 17.64 -0.34 -0.80
CA ILE A 117 17.25 -1.58 -0.13
C ILE A 117 17.62 -2.72 -1.06
N LYS A 118 18.92 -2.94 -1.19
CA LYS A 118 19.55 -3.92 -2.07
C LYS A 118 20.73 -4.55 -1.32
N GLY A 119 21.16 -5.72 -1.80
CA GLY A 119 22.32 -6.41 -1.24
C GLY A 119 22.16 -6.71 0.26
N SER A 120 23.10 -6.23 1.07
CA SER A 120 23.19 -6.58 2.49
C SER A 120 22.01 -6.10 3.34
N ILE A 121 21.42 -4.94 3.01
CA ILE A 121 20.26 -4.42 3.74
C ILE A 121 19.05 -5.34 3.53
N LEU A 122 18.78 -5.73 2.28
CA LEU A 122 17.68 -6.64 1.96
C LEU A 122 17.89 -8.01 2.62
N ALA A 123 19.10 -8.57 2.54
CA ALA A 123 19.43 -9.85 3.19
C ALA A 123 19.24 -9.81 4.73
N ASN A 124 19.56 -8.67 5.35
CA ASN A 124 19.32 -8.45 6.77
C ASN A 124 17.83 -8.39 7.10
N ILE A 125 17.03 -7.68 6.29
CA ILE A 125 15.58 -7.60 6.44
C ILE A 125 14.96 -8.99 6.28
N GLU A 126 15.36 -9.75 5.27
CA GLU A 126 14.87 -11.12 5.09
C GLU A 126 15.14 -11.99 6.31
N THR A 127 16.37 -11.94 6.84
CA THR A 127 16.77 -12.71 8.02
C THR A 127 15.96 -12.29 9.24
N LEU A 128 15.74 -10.99 9.39
CA LEU A 128 14.90 -10.43 10.44
C LEU A 128 13.45 -10.91 10.33
N VAL A 129 12.85 -10.82 9.14
CA VAL A 129 11.47 -11.27 8.89
C VAL A 129 11.34 -12.77 9.16
N LYS A 130 12.29 -13.59 8.67
CA LYS A 130 12.33 -15.03 8.94
C LYS A 130 12.28 -15.32 10.44
N LYS A 131 13.12 -14.62 11.20
CA LYS A 131 13.21 -14.78 12.65
C LYS A 131 11.92 -14.31 13.34
N SER A 132 11.48 -13.09 13.06
CA SER A 132 10.29 -12.48 13.66
C SER A 132 9.06 -13.33 13.41
N TYR A 133 8.80 -13.67 12.15
CA TYR A 133 7.64 -14.46 11.75
C TYR A 133 7.62 -15.84 12.43
N LYS A 134 8.78 -16.51 12.48
CA LYS A 134 8.92 -17.79 13.18
C LYS A 134 8.63 -17.65 14.67
N THR A 135 9.19 -16.64 15.34
CA THR A 135 8.94 -16.39 16.76
C THR A 135 7.47 -16.11 17.04
N GLN A 136 6.80 -15.30 16.22
CA GLN A 136 5.37 -15.02 16.38
C GLN A 136 4.52 -16.30 16.26
N LEU A 137 4.80 -17.12 15.25
CA LEU A 137 4.09 -18.40 15.06
C LEU A 137 4.40 -19.41 16.19
N GLU A 138 5.63 -19.44 16.70
CA GLU A 138 5.99 -20.28 17.85
C GLU A 138 5.26 -19.85 19.11
N ASN A 139 5.15 -18.56 19.38
CA ASN A 139 4.40 -18.04 20.53
C ASN A 139 2.93 -18.44 20.44
N LEU A 140 2.29 -18.21 19.28
CA LEU A 140 0.88 -18.59 19.08
C LEU A 140 0.66 -20.10 19.21
N ARG A 141 1.61 -20.92 18.76
CA ARG A 141 1.56 -22.38 18.92
C ARG A 141 1.69 -22.77 20.39
N ASN A 142 2.63 -22.17 21.12
CA ASN A 142 2.85 -22.45 22.54
C ASN A 142 1.68 -21.98 23.41
N GLU A 143 0.91 -21.00 22.95
CA GLU A 143 -0.34 -20.53 23.55
C GLU A 143 -1.58 -21.31 23.09
N ASP A 144 -1.41 -22.41 22.34
CA ASP A 144 -2.48 -23.24 21.77
C ASP A 144 -3.47 -22.48 20.84
N LYS A 145 -3.09 -21.30 20.35
CA LYS A 145 -3.90 -20.49 19.41
C LYS A 145 -3.84 -21.02 17.98
N ILE A 146 -2.79 -21.75 17.62
CA ILE A 146 -2.66 -22.46 16.35
C ILE A 146 -2.16 -23.88 16.57
N SER A 147 -2.59 -24.80 15.72
CA SER A 147 -2.15 -26.20 15.81
C SER A 147 -0.71 -26.40 15.31
N ASP A 148 -0.10 -27.48 15.77
CA ASP A 148 1.22 -27.95 15.32
C ASP A 148 1.29 -28.14 13.79
N ILE A 149 0.19 -28.62 13.20
CA ILE A 149 0.04 -28.82 11.76
C ILE A 149 0.01 -27.47 11.03
N CYS A 150 -0.78 -26.51 11.54
CA CYS A 150 -0.82 -25.14 11.03
C CYS A 150 0.58 -24.53 11.05
N TYR A 151 1.24 -24.54 12.22
CA TYR A 151 2.60 -24.02 12.39
C TYR A 151 3.58 -24.58 11.35
N LYS A 152 3.65 -25.93 11.23
CA LYS A 152 4.57 -26.60 10.29
C LYS A 152 4.25 -26.23 8.83
N LYS A 153 2.97 -26.11 8.48
CA LYS A 153 2.54 -25.75 7.12
C LYS A 153 2.91 -24.31 6.78
N THR A 154 2.66 -23.37 7.70
CA THR A 154 2.99 -21.94 7.54
C THR A 154 4.51 -21.72 7.43
N ILE A 155 5.30 -22.37 8.28
CA ILE A 155 6.77 -22.24 8.22
C ILE A 155 7.34 -22.86 6.94
N LYS A 156 6.73 -23.92 6.42
CA LYS A 156 7.16 -24.57 5.18
C LYS A 156 6.81 -23.75 3.93
N SER A 157 5.69 -23.01 3.94
CA SER A 157 5.35 -22.11 2.81
C SER A 157 6.28 -20.91 2.72
N ASN A 158 6.85 -20.51 3.85
CA ASN A 158 7.86 -19.45 3.99
C ASN A 158 9.22 -19.80 3.34
N ASN A 159 9.25 -20.65 2.30
CA ASN A 159 10.46 -21.00 1.56
C ASN A 159 10.79 -19.90 0.54
N PHE A 160 11.63 -18.98 0.99
CA PHE A 160 12.18 -17.83 0.27
C PHE A 160 12.98 -18.11 -1.02
N LYS A 161 13.15 -19.38 -1.42
CA LYS A 161 13.91 -19.72 -2.63
C LYS A 161 13.26 -19.17 -3.91
N ASP A 162 11.95 -18.95 -3.89
CA ASP A 162 11.23 -18.30 -5.00
C ASP A 162 11.19 -16.77 -4.87
N LEU A 163 11.47 -16.23 -3.68
CA LEU A 163 11.58 -14.78 -3.42
C LEU A 163 12.92 -14.25 -3.96
N GLU A 164 14.04 -14.91 -3.70
CA GLU A 164 15.37 -14.48 -4.17
C GLU A 164 15.47 -14.38 -5.72
N LYS A 165 14.64 -15.15 -6.46
CA LYS A 165 14.61 -15.16 -7.93
C LYS A 165 13.61 -14.18 -8.56
N ASN A 166 12.60 -13.76 -7.81
CA ASN A 166 11.49 -12.95 -8.33
C ASN A 166 11.31 -11.62 -7.59
N GLN A 167 12.06 -11.36 -6.51
CA GLN A 167 11.87 -10.16 -5.69
C GLN A 167 12.43 -8.91 -6.35
N ASP A 168 13.58 -8.96 -7.03
CA ASP A 168 14.04 -7.86 -7.89
C ASP A 168 12.99 -7.53 -8.97
N LYS A 169 12.37 -8.57 -9.53
CA LYS A 169 11.31 -8.45 -10.53
C LYS A 169 9.99 -7.98 -9.93
N PHE A 170 9.69 -8.31 -8.67
CA PHE A 170 8.47 -7.91 -7.97
C PHE A 170 8.55 -6.46 -7.50
N PHE A 171 9.70 -6.02 -6.96
CA PHE A 171 9.98 -4.61 -6.74
C PHE A 171 9.81 -3.84 -8.06
N ASP A 172 10.33 -4.34 -9.18
CA ASP A 172 10.16 -3.71 -10.51
C ASP A 172 8.70 -3.79 -11.06
N ASP A 173 8.00 -4.92 -10.89
CA ASP A 173 6.65 -5.18 -11.45
C ASP A 173 5.54 -4.47 -10.65
N VAL A 174 5.67 -4.35 -9.32
CA VAL A 174 4.73 -3.60 -8.45
C VAL A 174 4.72 -2.11 -8.78
N HIS A 175 5.84 -1.57 -9.27
CA HIS A 175 5.92 -0.22 -9.82
C HIS A 175 5.23 -0.06 -11.19
N SER A 176 4.87 -1.16 -11.87
CA SER A 176 4.38 -1.15 -13.24
C SER A 176 2.87 -1.38 -13.40
N VAL A 177 2.16 -1.81 -12.35
CA VAL A 177 0.71 -2.05 -12.43
C VAL A 177 -0.03 -0.71 -12.52
N PRO A 178 -0.64 -0.36 -13.67
CA PRO A 178 -1.36 0.90 -13.81
C PRO A 178 -2.62 0.85 -12.93
N VAL A 179 -2.65 1.64 -11.87
CA VAL A 179 -3.85 1.78 -11.03
C VAL A 179 -4.94 2.46 -11.85
N SER A 180 -6.03 1.74 -12.13
CA SER A 180 -7.14 2.26 -12.93
C SER A 180 -8.02 3.21 -12.11
N ILE A 181 -8.71 4.13 -12.78
CA ILE A 181 -9.72 4.98 -12.14
C ILE A 181 -10.83 4.11 -11.51
N TRP A 182 -11.19 3.00 -12.16
CA TRP A 182 -12.22 2.06 -11.67
C TRP A 182 -11.85 1.38 -10.36
N ASP A 183 -10.56 1.27 -10.10
CA ASP A 183 -10.01 0.62 -8.92
C ASP A 183 -10.13 1.47 -7.66
N ILE A 184 -9.88 2.77 -7.81
CA ILE A 184 -10.07 3.78 -6.77
C ILE A 184 -11.57 3.94 -6.48
N ILE A 185 -12.41 3.91 -7.54
CA ILE A 185 -13.87 3.99 -7.44
C ILE A 185 -14.45 2.84 -6.61
N LYS A 186 -13.93 1.61 -6.76
CA LYS A 186 -14.42 0.44 -6.01
C LYS A 186 -14.09 0.51 -4.52
N ALA A 187 -13.01 1.17 -4.12
CA ALA A 187 -12.56 1.16 -2.74
C ALA A 187 -12.97 2.40 -1.93
N GLU A 188 -13.25 3.53 -2.59
CA GLU A 188 -13.88 4.71 -1.98
C GLU A 188 -15.21 5.05 -2.68
N PRO A 189 -16.21 4.14 -2.59
CA PRO A 189 -17.44 4.26 -3.39
C PRO A 189 -18.16 5.60 -3.17
N PHE A 190 -18.11 6.18 -1.97
CA PHE A 190 -18.79 7.43 -1.66
C PHE A 190 -18.16 8.67 -2.32
N VAL A 191 -16.83 8.73 -2.40
CA VAL A 191 -16.13 9.88 -3.01
C VAL A 191 -16.32 9.85 -4.52
N SER A 192 -16.22 8.66 -5.10
CA SER A 192 -16.44 8.46 -6.53
C SER A 192 -17.89 8.63 -6.95
N LEU A 193 -18.84 8.18 -6.13
CA LEU A 193 -20.27 8.45 -6.34
C LEU A 193 -20.56 9.95 -6.31
N ALA A 194 -19.89 10.70 -5.43
CA ALA A 194 -20.02 12.17 -5.39
C ALA A 194 -19.60 12.81 -6.72
N TYR A 195 -18.50 12.37 -7.36
CA TYR A 195 -18.09 12.89 -8.68
C TYR A 195 -18.99 12.41 -9.83
N ILE A 196 -19.45 11.14 -9.79
CA ILE A 196 -20.41 10.59 -10.77
C ILE A 196 -21.74 11.37 -10.73
N VAL A 197 -22.12 11.92 -9.58
CA VAL A 197 -23.34 12.73 -9.44
C VAL A 197 -23.08 14.21 -9.73
N THR A 198 -22.00 14.79 -9.20
CA THR A 198 -21.73 16.23 -9.32
C THR A 198 -21.27 16.68 -10.71
N LEU A 199 -20.49 15.86 -11.44
CA LEU A 199 -20.04 16.21 -12.80
C LEU A 199 -21.22 16.30 -13.79
N PRO A 200 -22.16 15.33 -13.85
CA PRO A 200 -23.35 15.47 -14.69
C PRO A 200 -24.23 16.65 -14.28
N ILE A 201 -24.45 16.88 -12.97
CA ILE A 201 -25.27 18.00 -12.49
C ILE A 201 -24.67 19.34 -12.92
N THR A 202 -23.37 19.54 -12.74
CA THR A 202 -22.69 20.78 -13.12
C THR A 202 -22.67 20.97 -14.64
N PHE A 203 -22.47 19.90 -15.41
CA PHE A 203 -22.59 19.95 -16.88
C PHE A 203 -24.02 20.28 -17.34
N PHE A 204 -25.05 19.70 -16.72
CA PHE A 204 -26.44 19.98 -17.05
C PHE A 204 -26.84 21.42 -16.67
N ALA A 205 -26.38 21.90 -15.51
CA ALA A 205 -26.57 23.29 -15.10
C ALA A 205 -25.92 24.28 -16.08
N PHE A 206 -24.74 23.94 -16.62
CA PHE A 206 -24.10 24.72 -17.68
C PHE A 206 -24.95 24.78 -18.96
N ILE A 207 -25.49 23.64 -19.40
CA ILE A 207 -26.38 23.59 -20.59
C ILE A 207 -27.62 24.45 -20.36
N VAL A 208 -28.27 24.34 -19.21
CA VAL A 208 -29.47 25.12 -18.86
C VAL A 208 -29.17 26.62 -18.79
N ALA A 209 -28.07 27.02 -18.15
CA ALA A 209 -27.65 28.42 -18.08
C ALA A 209 -27.34 29.01 -19.47
N THR A 210 -26.73 28.21 -20.34
CA THR A 210 -26.45 28.60 -21.74
C THR A 210 -27.74 28.76 -22.54
N TYR A 211 -28.70 27.83 -22.37
CA TYR A 211 -30.02 27.90 -23.02
C TYR A 211 -30.82 29.14 -22.58
N ASN A 212 -30.76 29.49 -21.29
CA ASN A 212 -31.41 30.68 -20.73
C ASN A 212 -30.67 32.00 -21.05
N ARG A 213 -29.58 31.96 -21.83
CA ARG A 213 -28.73 33.11 -22.19
C ARG A 213 -28.08 33.81 -20.98
N GLU A 214 -27.91 33.11 -19.86
CA GLU A 214 -27.21 33.58 -18.67
C GLU A 214 -25.69 33.38 -18.82
N ILE A 215 -25.07 34.08 -19.77
CA ILE A 215 -23.70 33.80 -20.23
C ILE A 215 -22.67 33.86 -19.10
N LEU A 216 -22.73 34.86 -18.21
CA LEU A 216 -21.80 34.99 -17.09
C LEU A 216 -21.92 33.83 -16.08
N PHE A 217 -23.15 33.38 -15.83
CA PHE A 217 -23.42 32.26 -14.94
C PHE A 217 -23.00 30.92 -15.56
N ALA A 218 -23.24 30.75 -16.86
CA ALA A 218 -22.76 29.58 -17.61
C ALA A 218 -21.23 29.47 -17.60
N ILE A 219 -20.51 30.58 -17.81
CA ILE A 219 -19.03 30.60 -17.73
C ILE A 219 -18.57 30.21 -16.33
N PHE A 220 -19.21 30.72 -15.27
CA PHE A 220 -18.88 30.35 -13.90
C PHE A 220 -19.08 28.85 -13.61
N ILE A 221 -20.20 28.27 -14.06
CA ILE A 221 -20.46 26.83 -13.92
C ILE A 221 -19.43 26.01 -14.72
N LEU A 222 -19.07 26.45 -15.92
CA LEU A 222 -18.06 25.78 -16.74
C LEU A 222 -16.69 25.77 -16.05
N ILE A 223 -16.31 26.87 -15.40
CA ILE A 223 -15.07 26.93 -14.60
C ILE A 223 -15.12 25.92 -13.45
N ILE A 224 -16.24 25.84 -12.72
CA ILE A 224 -16.42 24.85 -11.65
C ILE A 224 -16.33 23.41 -12.20
N PHE A 225 -17.00 23.13 -13.31
CA PHE A 225 -16.94 21.82 -13.97
C PHE A 225 -15.50 21.47 -14.37
N CYS A 226 -14.77 22.40 -14.99
CA CYS A 226 -13.37 22.21 -15.37
C CYS A 226 -12.47 21.98 -14.15
N ILE A 227 -12.70 22.68 -13.03
CA ILE A 227 -11.94 22.48 -11.78
C ILE A 227 -12.23 21.09 -11.19
N LEU A 228 -13.50 20.67 -11.15
CA LEU A 228 -13.91 19.36 -10.65
C LEU A 228 -13.36 18.25 -11.54
N LEU A 229 -13.43 18.41 -12.86
CA LEU A 229 -12.90 17.48 -13.84
C LEU A 229 -11.36 17.41 -13.75
N TRP A 230 -10.69 18.57 -13.66
CA TRP A 230 -9.24 18.63 -13.46
C TRP A 230 -8.85 17.94 -12.16
N ARG A 231 -9.53 18.21 -11.04
CA ARG A 231 -9.23 17.58 -9.75
C ARG A 231 -9.49 16.07 -9.76
N PHE A 232 -10.55 15.63 -10.45
CA PHE A 232 -10.83 14.22 -10.68
C PHE A 232 -9.74 13.53 -11.52
N LEU A 233 -9.27 14.19 -12.59
CA LEU A 233 -8.23 13.67 -13.49
C LEU A 233 -6.79 13.80 -12.93
N THR A 234 -6.51 14.81 -12.11
CA THR A 234 -5.15 15.06 -11.57
C THR A 234 -4.89 14.39 -10.23
N ARG A 235 -5.93 13.99 -9.49
CA ARG A 235 -5.77 13.01 -8.40
C ARG A 235 -5.04 11.75 -8.90
N THR A 236 -5.17 11.43 -10.18
CA THR A 236 -4.55 10.30 -10.87
C THR A 236 -3.11 10.56 -11.34
N VAL A 237 -2.74 11.79 -11.71
CA VAL A 237 -1.43 12.11 -12.34
C VAL A 237 -0.33 12.39 -11.33
N GLY A 238 -0.65 12.92 -10.14
CA GLY A 238 0.35 13.13 -9.08
C GLY A 238 0.99 11.83 -8.56
N ILE A 239 0.33 10.69 -8.81
CA ILE A 239 0.70 9.34 -8.36
C ILE A 239 1.74 8.68 -9.28
N LEU A 240 1.74 8.99 -10.58
CA LEU A 240 2.62 8.35 -11.58
C LEU A 240 3.94 9.11 -11.81
N PHE A 241 3.99 10.42 -11.55
CA PHE A 241 5.14 11.25 -11.93
C PHE A 241 6.08 11.62 -10.77
N LYS A 242 5.71 11.39 -9.50
CA LYS A 242 6.59 11.67 -8.35
C LYS A 242 7.41 10.47 -7.88
N THR A 243 7.11 9.26 -8.36
CA THR A 243 7.84 8.03 -8.04
C THR A 243 8.88 7.64 -9.11
N ALA A 244 9.01 8.44 -10.19
CA ALA A 244 9.85 8.13 -11.36
C ALA A 244 11.02 9.11 -11.58
N LYS A 245 11.54 9.75 -10.53
CA LYS A 245 12.79 10.52 -10.60
C LYS A 245 13.67 10.29 -9.39
#